data_AF-A0A1H8L6C6-F1
#
_entry.id   AF-A0A1H8L6C6-F1
#
_cell.length_a   1.000
_cell.length_b   1.000
_cell.length_c   1.000
_cell.angle_alpha   90.00
_cell.angle_beta   90.00
_cell.angle_gamma   90.00
#
_symmetry.space_group_name_H-M   'P 1'
#
loop_
_entity.id
_entity.type
_entity.pdbx_description
1 polymer ?
#
loop_
_entity_poly.entity_id
_entity_poly.type
_entity_poly.pdbx_seq_one_letter_code
_entity_poly.pdbx_strand_id
1 'polypeptide(L)'
;MSEPMPEPAPVPMSEPAPQPAPSPGPLPPGSATCVRLVKAGREKVRYDAQVLHDDGVRVVVEAPWSLPGTRDFGFVRFEPGDVFTEHYWRDRWYAVKEVRDARGVLKGWYCDITRPVRVTGDGALVSEDLDLDLWLSADGTDVRRLDEDEFAASGLAGRDPAAAARASGALDELEALARGGGFRALLAGLPG
;
A
#
# COMPACT_ATOMS: atom_id res chain seq x y z
N MET A 1 -38.16 -35.01 53.97
CA MET A 1 -37.80 -35.38 52.59
C MET A 1 -37.49 -34.10 51.84
N SER A 2 -36.22 -33.91 51.49
CA SER A 2 -35.78 -32.89 50.54
C SER A 2 -34.69 -33.55 49.72
N GLU A 3 -35.03 -34.00 48.51
CA GLU A 3 -34.04 -34.47 47.54
C GLU A 3 -33.21 -33.27 47.08
N PRO A 4 -31.87 -33.38 47.03
CA PRO A 4 -31.03 -32.34 46.46
C PRO A 4 -31.18 -32.30 44.93
N MET A 5 -31.23 -31.09 44.38
CA MET A 5 -31.28 -30.81 42.94
C MET A 5 -30.02 -31.33 42.23
N PRO A 6 -30.14 -31.84 40.98
CA PRO A 6 -29.00 -32.26 40.20
C PRO A 6 -28.13 -31.05 39.76
N GLU A 7 -26.81 -31.24 39.79
CA GLU A 7 -25.82 -30.28 39.28
C GLU A 7 -25.97 -30.08 37.75
N PRO A 8 -25.82 -28.84 37.24
CA PRO A 8 -25.87 -28.59 35.80
C PRO A 8 -24.68 -29.20 35.08
N ALA A 9 -24.93 -29.76 33.89
CA ALA A 9 -23.90 -30.31 33.02
C ALA A 9 -22.88 -29.25 32.58
N PRO A 10 -21.59 -29.61 32.40
CA PRO A 10 -20.57 -28.68 31.97
C PRO A 10 -20.85 -28.15 30.56
N VAL A 11 -20.75 -26.83 30.40
CA VAL A 11 -20.85 -26.13 29.12
C VAL A 11 -19.66 -26.51 28.24
N PRO A 12 -19.85 -26.92 26.97
CA PRO A 12 -18.73 -27.21 26.08
C PRO A 12 -17.93 -25.94 25.80
N MET A 13 -16.63 -25.99 26.08
CA MET A 13 -15.67 -24.94 25.74
C MET A 13 -15.65 -24.76 24.22
N SER A 14 -15.97 -23.56 23.73
CA SER A 14 -15.84 -23.22 22.31
C SER A 14 -14.40 -23.41 21.85
N GLU A 15 -14.20 -24.11 20.73
CA GLU A 15 -12.88 -24.19 20.11
C GLU A 15 -12.34 -22.78 19.80
N PRO A 16 -11.04 -22.51 20.08
CA PRO A 16 -10.45 -21.23 19.74
C PRO A 16 -10.51 -21.04 18.22
N ALA A 17 -10.86 -19.82 17.79
CA ALA A 17 -10.83 -19.44 16.39
C ALA A 17 -9.46 -19.79 15.77
N PRO A 18 -9.42 -20.29 14.53
CA PRO A 18 -8.16 -20.63 13.87
C PRO A 18 -7.22 -19.42 13.91
N GLN A 19 -6.03 -19.63 14.44
CA GLN A 19 -5.00 -18.59 14.46
C GLN A 19 -4.72 -18.16 13.02
N PRO A 20 -4.57 -16.84 12.75
CA PRO A 20 -4.21 -16.39 11.41
C PRO A 20 -2.90 -17.08 11.00
N ALA A 21 -2.89 -17.65 9.80
CA ALA A 21 -1.69 -18.27 9.25
C ALA A 21 -0.50 -17.30 9.36
N PRO A 22 0.71 -17.79 9.66
CA PRO A 22 1.89 -16.93 9.65
C PRO A 22 1.95 -16.20 8.32
N SER A 23 2.21 -14.89 8.37
CA SER A 23 2.40 -14.12 7.15
C SER A 23 3.42 -14.84 6.27
N PRO A 24 3.14 -15.03 4.97
CA PRO A 24 4.04 -15.73 4.08
C PRO A 24 5.42 -15.07 4.14
N GLY A 25 6.48 -15.88 4.02
CA GLY A 25 7.85 -15.40 3.97
C GLY A 25 8.09 -14.47 2.77
N PRO A 26 9.27 -13.84 2.70
CA PRO A 26 9.60 -12.91 1.62
C PRO A 26 9.39 -13.53 0.23
N LEU A 27 8.87 -12.74 -0.70
CA LEU A 27 8.67 -13.15 -2.08
C LEU A 27 10.01 -13.30 -2.82
N PRO A 28 10.23 -14.37 -3.62
CA PRO A 28 11.47 -14.53 -4.36
C PRO A 28 11.66 -13.44 -5.43
N PRO A 29 12.84 -12.82 -5.55
CA PRO A 29 13.17 -11.94 -6.67
C PRO A 29 12.99 -12.63 -8.03
N GLY A 30 12.48 -11.89 -9.01
CA GLY A 30 12.16 -12.36 -10.35
C GLY A 30 10.84 -13.12 -10.47
N SER A 31 10.17 -13.47 -9.37
CA SER A 31 8.87 -14.15 -9.41
C SER A 31 7.73 -13.23 -9.85
N ALA A 32 6.72 -13.80 -10.49
CA ALA A 32 5.49 -13.09 -10.81
C ALA A 32 4.64 -12.93 -9.54
N THR A 33 4.05 -11.76 -9.38
CA THR A 33 3.06 -11.46 -8.35
C THR A 33 1.93 -10.64 -8.97
N CYS A 34 0.92 -10.36 -8.16
CA CYS A 34 -0.18 -9.49 -8.53
C CYS A 34 -0.40 -8.46 -7.42
N VAL A 35 -0.55 -7.21 -7.80
CA VAL A 35 -0.92 -6.12 -6.90
C VAL A 35 -2.43 -5.93 -6.97
N ARG A 36 -3.06 -5.88 -5.80
CA ARG A 36 -4.48 -5.56 -5.60
C ARG A 36 -4.59 -4.27 -4.81
N LEU A 37 -5.12 -3.23 -5.45
CA LEU A 37 -5.43 -1.96 -4.80
C LEU A 37 -6.88 -2.02 -4.30
N VAL A 38 -7.04 -1.89 -2.99
CA VAL A 38 -8.32 -2.02 -2.29
C VAL A 38 -8.69 -0.70 -1.63
N LYS A 39 -9.93 -0.26 -1.75
CA LYS A 39 -10.45 0.93 -1.05
C LYS A 39 -11.74 0.56 -0.33
N ALA A 40 -11.78 0.81 0.98
CA ALA A 40 -12.93 0.48 1.84
C ALA A 40 -13.47 -0.96 1.65
N GLY A 41 -12.55 -1.94 1.57
CA GLY A 41 -12.89 -3.36 1.42
C GLY A 41 -13.28 -3.81 0.01
N ARG A 42 -13.19 -2.95 -1.00
CA ARG A 42 -13.45 -3.28 -2.41
C ARG A 42 -12.18 -3.19 -3.24
N GLU A 43 -11.89 -4.24 -3.99
CA GLU A 43 -10.83 -4.20 -5.02
C GLU A 43 -11.21 -3.21 -6.12
N LYS A 44 -10.30 -2.27 -6.39
CA LYS A 44 -10.47 -1.23 -7.40
C LYS A 44 -9.73 -1.57 -8.67
N VAL A 45 -8.49 -2.02 -8.51
CA VAL A 45 -7.57 -2.31 -9.59
C VAL A 45 -6.75 -3.54 -9.20
N ARG A 46 -6.49 -4.38 -10.20
CA ARG A 46 -5.65 -5.55 -10.10
C ARG A 46 -4.75 -5.63 -11.33
N TYR A 47 -3.45 -5.84 -11.12
CA TYR A 47 -2.49 -6.00 -12.21
C TYR A 47 -1.34 -6.93 -11.84
N ASP A 48 -0.71 -7.48 -12.87
CA ASP A 48 0.47 -8.32 -12.75
C ASP A 48 1.71 -7.45 -12.55
N ALA A 49 2.64 -7.94 -11.74
CA ALA A 49 3.91 -7.31 -11.44
C ALA A 49 5.01 -8.37 -11.28
N GLN A 50 6.26 -7.94 -11.39
CA GLN A 50 7.42 -8.78 -11.10
C GLN A 50 8.09 -8.33 -9.81
N VAL A 51 8.38 -9.27 -8.92
CA VAL A 51 9.09 -8.97 -7.67
C VAL A 51 10.54 -8.63 -7.98
N LEU A 52 10.98 -7.44 -7.60
CA LEU A 52 12.39 -7.04 -7.67
C LEU A 52 13.11 -7.38 -6.36
N HIS A 53 12.44 -7.17 -5.22
CA HIS A 53 13.03 -7.38 -3.91
C HIS A 53 11.97 -7.59 -2.83
N ASP A 54 12.28 -8.39 -1.82
CA ASP A 54 11.49 -8.48 -0.58
C ASP A 54 12.43 -8.83 0.58
N ASP A 55 12.61 -7.90 1.52
CA ASP A 55 13.43 -8.12 2.73
C ASP A 55 12.59 -8.52 3.96
N GLY A 56 11.29 -8.77 3.77
CA GLY A 56 10.35 -9.06 4.84
C GLY A 56 9.75 -7.83 5.52
N VAL A 57 10.28 -6.62 5.27
CA VAL A 57 9.69 -5.34 5.68
C VAL A 57 9.20 -4.57 4.45
N ARG A 58 10.04 -4.46 3.43
CA ARG A 58 9.77 -3.75 2.17
C ARG A 58 9.72 -4.74 1.01
N VAL A 59 8.66 -4.63 0.21
CA VAL A 59 8.52 -5.31 -1.08
C VAL A 59 8.70 -4.28 -2.18
N VAL A 60 9.52 -4.58 -3.17
CA VAL A 60 9.68 -3.78 -4.38
C VAL A 60 9.27 -4.62 -5.57
N VAL A 61 8.36 -4.09 -6.38
CA VAL A 61 7.88 -4.73 -7.60
C VAL A 61 8.03 -3.79 -8.79
N GLU A 62 8.08 -4.36 -9.99
CA GLU A 62 7.98 -3.63 -11.24
C GLU A 62 6.67 -3.99 -11.94
N ALA A 63 5.92 -2.98 -12.36
CA ALA A 63 4.67 -3.16 -13.10
C ALA A 63 4.60 -2.16 -14.26
N PRO A 64 4.15 -2.57 -15.46
CA PRO A 64 3.78 -1.61 -16.49
C PRO A 64 2.51 -0.87 -16.09
N TRP A 65 2.30 0.33 -16.65
CA TRP A 65 1.01 1.01 -16.54
C TRP A 65 -0.14 0.08 -16.94
N SER A 66 -1.06 -0.15 -16.01
CA SER A 66 -2.02 -1.25 -16.12
C SER A 66 -3.33 -0.87 -16.84
N LEU A 67 -3.56 0.41 -17.12
CA LEU A 67 -4.79 0.87 -17.78
C LEU A 67 -4.56 1.04 -19.30
N PRO A 68 -5.59 0.80 -20.14
CA PRO A 68 -5.46 0.89 -21.59
C PRO A 68 -5.32 2.33 -22.10
N GLY A 69 -5.66 3.33 -21.29
CA GLY A 69 -5.65 4.74 -21.66
C GLY A 69 -4.71 5.58 -20.81
N THR A 70 -4.55 6.83 -21.21
CA THR A 70 -3.77 7.82 -20.46
C THR A 70 -4.59 8.37 -19.30
N ARG A 71 -4.01 8.41 -18.11
CA ARG A 71 -4.50 9.23 -16.99
C ARG A 71 -3.70 10.53 -16.96
N ASP A 72 -4.38 11.64 -17.20
CA ASP A 72 -3.78 12.98 -17.22
C ASP A 72 -4.19 13.75 -15.97
N PHE A 73 -3.19 14.13 -15.15
CA PHE A 73 -3.38 14.94 -13.95
C PHE A 73 -3.12 16.44 -14.21
N GLY A 74 -2.79 16.83 -15.44
CA GLY A 74 -2.41 18.19 -15.83
C GLY A 74 -0.96 18.56 -15.53
N PHE A 75 -0.34 17.92 -14.53
CA PHE A 75 1.09 18.08 -14.20
C PHE A 75 1.94 16.85 -14.55
N VAL A 76 1.30 15.69 -14.74
CA VAL A 76 1.92 14.47 -15.24
C VAL A 76 0.87 13.62 -15.98
N ARG A 77 1.33 12.82 -16.92
CA ARG A 77 0.52 11.82 -17.63
C ARG A 77 1.08 10.43 -17.36
N PHE A 78 0.21 9.50 -17.00
CA PHE A 78 0.51 8.07 -16.94
C PHE A 78 -0.13 7.40 -18.15
N GLU A 79 0.65 6.67 -18.93
CA GLU A 79 0.22 6.18 -20.24
C GLU A 79 0.79 4.80 -20.59
N PRO A 80 0.18 4.07 -21.54
CA PRO A 80 0.72 2.80 -22.00
C PRO A 80 2.19 2.92 -22.42
N GLY A 81 3.02 2.03 -21.86
CA GLY A 81 4.47 2.03 -22.04
C GLY A 81 5.24 2.61 -20.85
N ASP A 82 4.59 3.33 -19.94
CA ASP A 82 5.22 3.69 -18.68
C ASP A 82 5.46 2.44 -17.81
N VAL A 83 6.55 2.47 -17.04
CA VAL A 83 6.94 1.42 -16.10
C VAL A 83 7.08 2.01 -14.71
N PHE A 84 6.49 1.32 -13.74
CA PHE A 84 6.38 1.73 -12.36
C PHE A 84 7.26 0.78 -11.53
N THR A 85 8.25 1.34 -10.83
CA THR A 85 8.93 0.61 -9.74
C THR A 85 8.23 1.00 -8.44
N GLU A 86 7.49 0.05 -7.87
CA GLU A 86 6.60 0.28 -6.74
C GLU A 86 7.21 -0.29 -5.46
N HIS A 87 7.31 0.56 -4.45
CA HIS A 87 7.85 0.26 -3.14
C HIS A 87 6.70 0.20 -2.12
N TYR A 88 6.56 -0.93 -1.45
CA TYR A 88 5.55 -1.19 -0.44
C TYR A 88 6.20 -1.56 0.88
N TRP A 89 5.64 -1.10 1.99
CA TRP A 89 6.14 -1.39 3.33
C TRP A 89 5.08 -2.09 4.18
N ARG A 90 5.52 -3.08 4.96
CA ARG A 90 4.70 -3.78 5.97
C ARG A 90 4.63 -3.05 7.31
N ASP A 91 5.43 -2.00 7.47
CA ASP A 91 5.53 -1.17 8.67
C ASP A 91 5.27 0.32 8.42
N ARG A 92 5.04 0.75 7.18
CA ARG A 92 4.71 2.15 6.82
C ARG A 92 3.34 2.26 6.18
N TRP A 93 2.80 3.48 6.22
CA TRP A 93 1.44 3.81 5.80
C TRP A 93 1.42 4.51 4.43
N TYR A 94 2.31 4.08 3.55
CA TYR A 94 2.36 4.56 2.18
C TYR A 94 3.00 3.52 1.25
N ALA A 95 2.69 3.64 -0.04
CA ALA A 95 3.44 3.07 -1.14
C ALA A 95 4.08 4.20 -1.94
N VAL A 96 5.24 3.96 -2.54
CA VAL A 96 5.92 4.93 -3.42
C VAL A 96 6.17 4.29 -4.78
N LYS A 97 5.69 4.92 -5.84
CA LYS A 97 5.80 4.45 -7.22
C LYS A 97 6.71 5.38 -8.00
N GLU A 98 7.92 4.94 -8.31
CA GLU A 98 8.81 5.62 -9.25
C GLU A 98 8.28 5.39 -10.67
N VAL A 99 7.96 6.48 -11.38
CA VAL A 99 7.33 6.42 -12.71
C VAL A 99 8.34 6.78 -13.78
N ARG A 100 8.57 5.87 -14.72
CA ARG A 100 9.42 6.09 -15.91
C ARG A 100 8.61 5.95 -17.19
N ASP A 101 8.94 6.79 -18.16
CA ASP A 101 8.33 6.71 -19.48
C ASP A 101 8.81 5.49 -20.29
N ALA A 102 8.22 5.26 -21.46
CA ALA A 102 8.60 4.16 -22.36
C ALA A 102 10.08 4.18 -22.84
N ARG A 103 10.80 5.28 -22.62
CA ARG A 103 12.24 5.44 -22.91
C ARG A 103 13.10 5.32 -21.64
N GLY A 104 12.50 5.06 -20.49
CA GLY A 104 13.16 4.96 -19.19
C GLY A 104 13.43 6.31 -18.52
N VAL A 105 12.90 7.42 -19.04
CA VAL A 105 13.08 8.76 -18.45
C VAL A 105 12.17 8.89 -17.22
N LEU A 106 12.76 9.29 -16.09
CA LEU A 106 12.02 9.52 -14.85
C LEU A 106 11.02 10.67 -15.03
N LYS A 107 9.74 10.40 -14.79
CA LYS A 107 8.66 11.40 -14.72
C LYS A 107 8.55 11.97 -13.30
N GLY A 108 8.71 11.13 -12.27
CA GLY A 108 8.62 11.51 -10.86
C GLY A 108 8.21 10.33 -9.99
N TRP A 109 7.65 10.63 -8.82
CA TRP A 109 7.13 9.64 -7.89
C TRP A 109 5.69 9.96 -7.51
N TYR A 110 4.84 8.94 -7.59
CA TYR A 110 3.47 8.98 -7.08
C TYR A 110 3.41 8.16 -5.80
N CYS A 111 2.89 8.73 -4.72
CA CYS A 111 2.84 8.06 -3.42
C CYS A 111 1.39 7.92 -2.99
N ASP A 112 0.91 6.69 -2.83
CA ASP A 112 -0.40 6.42 -2.25
C ASP A 112 -0.25 6.31 -0.74
N ILE A 113 -1.11 6.98 0.03
CA ILE A 113 -1.23 6.76 1.47
C ILE A 113 -2.12 5.56 1.69
N THR A 114 -1.57 4.54 2.35
CA THR A 114 -2.18 3.22 2.43
C THR A 114 -2.05 2.67 3.84
N ARG A 115 -2.79 1.61 4.15
CA ARG A 115 -2.37 0.74 5.27
C ARG A 115 -1.07 -0.01 4.88
N PRO A 116 -0.32 -0.53 5.87
CA PRO A 116 0.82 -1.37 5.57
C PRO A 116 0.43 -2.56 4.68
N VAL A 117 1.26 -2.84 3.69
CA VAL A 117 0.96 -3.84 2.66
C VAL A 117 0.83 -5.23 3.29
N ARG A 118 -0.12 -6.03 2.77
CA ARG A 118 -0.23 -7.44 3.13
C ARG A 118 0.12 -8.30 1.94
N VAL A 119 0.92 -9.34 2.16
CA VAL A 119 1.15 -10.40 1.18
C VAL A 119 0.27 -11.59 1.54
N THR A 120 -0.57 -12.05 0.62
CA THR A 120 -1.46 -13.20 0.84
C THR A 120 -0.73 -14.52 0.59
N GLY A 121 -1.32 -15.65 1.03
CA GLY A 121 -0.68 -16.97 0.91
C GLY A 121 -0.39 -17.42 -0.53
N ASP A 122 -1.11 -16.86 -1.51
CA ASP A 122 -0.88 -17.02 -2.96
C ASP A 122 0.15 -16.03 -3.53
N GLY A 123 0.79 -15.22 -2.68
CA GLY A 123 1.88 -14.32 -3.05
C GLY A 123 1.47 -12.94 -3.57
N ALA A 124 0.18 -12.59 -3.54
CA ALA A 124 -0.30 -11.30 -4.04
C ALA A 124 -0.20 -10.17 -2.99
N LEU A 125 0.20 -8.98 -3.43
CA LEU A 125 0.27 -7.77 -2.60
C LEU A 125 -1.11 -7.13 -2.52
N VAL A 126 -1.56 -6.82 -1.31
CA VAL A 126 -2.80 -6.07 -1.04
C VAL A 126 -2.42 -4.73 -0.41
N SER A 127 -2.63 -3.67 -1.16
CA SER A 127 -2.47 -2.30 -0.69
C SER A 127 -3.86 -1.69 -0.46
N GLU A 128 -4.14 -1.29 0.78
CA GLU A 128 -5.42 -0.68 1.13
C GLU A 128 -5.27 0.84 1.15
N ASP A 129 -5.85 1.49 0.15
CA ASP A 129 -5.83 2.93 -0.10
C ASP A 129 -6.64 3.73 0.94
N LEU A 130 -6.10 4.87 1.34
CA LEU A 130 -6.65 5.79 2.33
C LEU A 130 -6.89 7.20 1.77
N ASP A 131 -7.12 7.32 0.46
CA ASP A 131 -7.61 8.51 -0.25
C ASP A 131 -6.66 9.72 -0.31
N LEU A 132 -5.49 9.65 0.31
CA LEU A 132 -4.48 10.70 0.23
C LEU A 132 -3.36 10.25 -0.69
N ASP A 133 -2.88 11.15 -1.54
CA ASP A 133 -1.71 10.90 -2.37
C ASP A 133 -0.72 12.08 -2.35
N LEU A 134 0.52 11.80 -2.72
CA LEU A 134 1.56 12.80 -2.95
C LEU A 134 2.20 12.61 -4.33
N TRP A 135 2.37 13.69 -5.07
CA TRP A 135 3.22 13.74 -6.26
C TRP A 135 4.52 14.49 -5.98
N LEU A 136 5.63 13.96 -6.51
CA LEU A 136 6.94 14.60 -6.58
C LEU A 136 7.49 14.54 -8.00
N SER A 137 7.81 15.67 -8.63
CA SER A 137 8.44 15.70 -9.96
C SER A 137 9.85 15.12 -9.96
N ALA A 138 10.31 14.61 -11.10
CA ALA A 138 11.65 14.03 -11.26
C ALA A 138 12.81 14.94 -10.83
N ASP A 139 12.67 16.25 -11.05
CA ASP A 139 13.63 17.28 -10.67
C ASP A 139 13.50 17.73 -9.19
N GLY A 140 12.48 17.22 -8.48
CA GLY A 140 12.20 17.51 -7.08
C GLY A 140 11.63 18.90 -6.81
N THR A 141 11.25 19.66 -7.84
CA THR A 141 10.81 21.06 -7.68
C THR A 141 9.30 21.20 -7.46
N ASP A 142 8.50 20.24 -7.91
CA ASP A 142 7.04 20.22 -7.77
C ASP A 142 6.62 19.13 -6.79
N VAL A 143 6.05 19.56 -5.66
CA VAL A 143 5.53 18.68 -4.59
C VAL A 143 4.07 19.02 -4.36
N ARG A 144 3.19 18.04 -4.55
CA ARG A 144 1.73 18.24 -4.46
C ARG A 144 1.08 17.18 -3.58
N ARG A 145 0.28 17.62 -2.63
CA ARG A 145 -0.75 16.78 -1.99
C ARG A 145 -1.94 16.67 -2.94
N LEU A 146 -2.53 15.50 -3.03
CA LEU A 146 -3.69 15.23 -3.87
C LEU A 146 -4.80 14.59 -3.02
N ASP A 147 -6.02 14.72 -3.51
CA ASP A 147 -7.21 14.04 -3.01
C ASP A 147 -7.56 14.28 -1.52
N GLU A 148 -7.05 15.38 -0.93
CA GLU A 148 -7.39 15.83 0.43
C GLU A 148 -8.90 16.02 0.65
N ASP A 149 -9.61 16.51 -0.37
CA ASP A 149 -11.06 16.64 -0.35
C ASP A 149 -11.77 15.28 -0.34
N GLU A 150 -11.24 14.31 -1.10
CA GLU A 150 -11.78 12.94 -1.12
C GLU A 150 -11.57 12.27 0.24
N PHE A 151 -10.38 12.42 0.82
CA PHE A 151 -10.07 11.95 2.16
C PHE A 151 -11.01 12.54 3.22
N ALA A 152 -11.25 13.85 3.18
CA ALA A 152 -12.19 14.52 4.08
C ALA A 152 -13.62 13.98 3.93
N ALA A 153 -14.04 13.65 2.71
CA ALA A 153 -15.36 13.11 2.39
C ALA A 153 -15.50 11.58 2.61
N SER A 154 -14.39 10.86 2.78
CA SER A 154 -14.35 9.38 2.88
C SER A 154 -15.10 8.78 4.08
N GLY A 155 -15.36 9.60 5.10
CA GLY A 155 -15.88 9.17 6.40
C GLY A 155 -14.89 8.31 7.21
N LEU A 156 -13.62 8.22 6.80
CA LEU A 156 -12.59 7.45 7.52
C LEU A 156 -12.38 8.01 8.93
N ALA A 157 -12.31 9.34 9.09
CA ALA A 157 -12.13 9.97 10.40
C ALA A 157 -13.23 9.62 11.42
N GLY A 158 -14.44 9.28 10.96
CA GLY A 158 -15.52 8.81 11.83
C GLY A 158 -15.48 7.30 12.09
N ARG A 159 -15.15 6.49 11.08
CA ARG A 159 -15.16 5.02 11.16
C ARG A 159 -13.91 4.42 11.79
N ASP A 160 -12.75 5.02 11.53
CA ASP A 160 -11.44 4.62 12.04
C ASP A 160 -10.55 5.87 12.24
N PRO A 161 -10.74 6.62 13.35
CA PRO A 161 -9.98 7.84 13.62
C PRO A 161 -8.47 7.60 13.72
N ALA A 162 -8.05 6.42 14.16
CA ALA A 162 -6.64 6.07 14.28
C ALA A 162 -5.99 5.91 12.91
N ALA A 163 -6.68 5.23 11.96
CA ALA A 163 -6.21 5.16 10.58
C ALA A 163 -6.18 6.53 9.90
N ALA A 164 -7.18 7.38 10.13
CA ALA A 164 -7.18 8.74 9.60
C ALA A 164 -5.96 9.55 10.10
N ALA A 165 -5.65 9.49 11.39
CA ALA A 165 -4.48 10.17 11.95
C ALA A 165 -3.15 9.61 11.38
N ARG A 166 -3.07 8.29 11.19
CA ARG A 166 -1.90 7.65 10.55
C ARG A 166 -1.75 8.08 9.09
N ALA A 167 -2.84 8.18 8.34
CA ALA A 167 -2.84 8.62 6.96
C ALA A 167 -2.32 10.05 6.81
N SER A 168 -2.87 10.99 7.60
CA SER A 168 -2.40 12.38 7.57
C SER A 168 -0.93 12.50 7.99
N GLY A 169 -0.51 11.79 9.05
CA GLY A 169 0.89 11.80 9.48
C GLY A 169 1.85 11.19 8.45
N ALA A 170 1.43 10.17 7.72
CA ALA A 170 2.19 9.56 6.64
C ALA A 170 2.36 10.51 5.45
N LEU A 171 1.31 11.27 5.10
CA LEU A 171 1.39 12.33 4.08
C LEU A 171 2.35 13.44 4.50
N ASP A 172 2.27 13.90 5.76
CA ASP A 172 3.17 14.91 6.31
C ASP A 172 4.64 14.44 6.27
N GLU A 173 4.90 13.18 6.62
CA GLU A 173 6.23 12.57 6.55
C GLU A 173 6.78 12.58 5.12
N LEU A 174 6.00 12.12 4.14
CA LEU A 174 6.42 12.09 2.74
C LEU A 174 6.66 13.49 2.17
N GLU A 175 5.78 14.45 2.47
CA GLU A 175 5.99 15.83 2.04
C GLU A 175 7.28 16.42 2.64
N ALA A 176 7.54 16.17 3.93
CA ALA A 176 8.77 16.62 4.58
C ALA A 176 10.01 16.01 3.92
N LEU A 177 9.99 14.71 3.58
CA LEU A 177 11.07 14.04 2.85
C LEU A 177 11.25 14.61 1.43
N ALA A 178 10.16 14.88 0.73
CA ALA A 178 10.16 15.47 -0.61
C ALA A 178 10.78 16.87 -0.61
N ARG A 179 10.36 17.74 0.31
CA ARG A 179 10.87 19.11 0.43
C ARG A 179 12.28 19.18 1.04
N GLY A 180 12.64 18.22 1.90
CA GLY A 180 13.93 18.16 2.58
C GLY A 180 15.03 17.42 1.82
N GLY A 181 14.76 16.88 0.62
CA GLY A 181 15.73 16.14 -0.20
C GLY A 181 16.03 14.71 0.27
N GLY A 182 15.34 14.22 1.31
CA GLY A 182 15.49 12.86 1.83
C GLY A 182 14.75 11.79 1.02
N PHE A 183 13.89 12.19 0.08
CA PHE A 183 13.00 11.29 -0.64
C PHE A 183 13.73 10.18 -1.42
N ARG A 184 14.81 10.50 -2.13
CA ARG A 184 15.58 9.47 -2.87
C ARG A 184 16.28 8.48 -1.94
N ALA A 185 16.70 8.93 -0.75
CA ALA A 185 17.35 8.07 0.23
C ALA A 185 16.38 7.03 0.82
N LEU A 186 15.09 7.36 0.92
CA LEU A 186 14.02 6.40 1.29
C LEU A 186 14.02 5.17 0.38
N LEU A 187 14.30 5.35 -0.91
CA LEU A 187 14.21 4.31 -1.93
C LEU A 187 15.52 3.52 -2.09
N ALA A 188 16.66 4.16 -1.86
CA ALA A 188 18.00 3.61 -2.08
C ALA A 188 18.36 2.40 -1.19
N GLY A 189 17.59 2.09 -0.14
CA GLY A 189 17.89 1.05 0.84
C GLY A 189 17.78 -0.40 0.36
N LEU A 190 18.05 -0.72 -0.91
CA LEU A 190 18.17 -2.12 -1.37
C LEU A 190 19.58 -2.62 -0.98
N PRO A 191 19.74 -3.50 0.03
CA PRO A 191 21.00 -4.20 0.17
C PRO A 191 21.21 -5.05 -1.09
N GLY A 192 22.35 -4.82 -1.75
CA GLY A 192 22.84 -5.67 -2.85
C GLY A 192 23.30 -7.03 -2.37
#